data_AF-A0A1B6MKC4-F1
#
_entry.id   AF-A0A1B6MKC4-F1
#
_cell.length_a   1.000
_cell.length_b   1.000
_cell.length_c   1.000
_cell.angle_alpha   90.00
_cell.angle_beta   90.00
_cell.angle_gamma   90.00
#
_symmetry.space_group_name_H-M   'P 1'
#
loop_
_entity.id
_entity.type
_entity.pdbx_description
1 polymer ?
#
loop_
_entity_poly.entity_id
_entity_poly.type
_entity_poly.pdbx_seq_one_letter_code
_entity_poly.pdbx_strand_id
1 'polypeptide(L)'
;MPLKFTDTSDCITNDDCEEQRACIDLQCQDPCPGICRGDATCETHNHVAYCSCKPGFSGIPFTGCSDTGVSKSSFERPSSLPLELPPPPPPPPPPPTPPPPPPPPPPPPPPPPPP
;
A
#
# COMPACT_ATOMS: atom_id res chain seq x y z
N MET A 1 -20.08 -0.92 -30.61
CA MET A 1 -20.71 -1.77 -29.58
C MET A 1 -20.47 -1.12 -28.21
N PRO A 2 -21.50 -0.56 -27.53
CA PRO A 2 -21.41 -0.36 -26.10
C PRO A 2 -22.49 -1.23 -25.45
N LEU A 3 -22.07 -2.37 -24.86
CA LEU A 3 -22.93 -3.11 -23.96
C LEU A 3 -23.07 -2.29 -22.69
N LYS A 4 -24.04 -1.39 -22.72
CA LYS A 4 -24.58 -0.69 -21.58
C LYS A 4 -25.44 -1.72 -20.84
N PHE A 5 -24.78 -2.60 -20.10
CA PHE A 5 -25.46 -3.49 -19.18
C PHE A 5 -25.67 -2.68 -17.92
N THR A 6 -26.91 -2.32 -17.68
CA THR A 6 -27.41 -1.90 -16.38
C THR A 6 -27.17 -3.04 -15.39
N ASP A 7 -26.00 -3.08 -14.78
CA ASP A 7 -25.77 -3.82 -13.54
C ASP A 7 -25.56 -2.78 -12.45
N THR A 8 -26.12 -3.03 -11.28
CA THR A 8 -26.16 -2.07 -10.16
C THR A 8 -24.83 -2.11 -9.40
N SER A 9 -23.76 -1.92 -10.15
CA SER A 9 -22.38 -1.91 -9.70
C SER A 9 -21.84 -0.48 -9.83
N ASP A 10 -21.50 0.10 -8.70
CA ASP A 10 -21.00 1.48 -8.56
C ASP A 10 -19.53 1.57 -8.99
N CYS A 11 -18.79 0.45 -8.96
CA CYS A 11 -17.44 0.34 -9.51
C CYS A 11 -17.13 -1.07 -10.03
N ILE A 12 -16.15 -1.18 -10.93
CA ILE A 12 -15.59 -2.46 -11.42
C ILE A 12 -14.10 -2.62 -11.06
N THR A 13 -13.40 -1.50 -10.94
CA THR A 13 -11.97 -1.43 -10.63
C THR A 13 -11.73 -0.34 -9.59
N ASN A 14 -10.63 -0.46 -8.83
CA ASN A 14 -10.26 0.53 -7.82
C ASN A 14 -10.15 1.95 -8.40
N ASP A 15 -9.61 2.11 -9.61
CA ASP A 15 -9.48 3.39 -10.32
C ASP A 15 -10.81 4.08 -10.66
N ASP A 16 -11.94 3.36 -10.57
CA ASP A 16 -13.27 3.95 -10.75
C ASP A 16 -13.71 4.73 -9.51
N CYS A 17 -13.08 4.46 -8.36
CA CYS A 17 -13.35 5.10 -7.08
C CYS A 17 -12.41 6.30 -6.83
N GLU A 18 -12.78 7.13 -5.86
CA GLU A 18 -11.88 8.16 -5.34
C GLU A 18 -10.62 7.55 -4.72
N GLU A 19 -9.53 8.31 -4.63
CA GLU A 19 -8.22 7.88 -4.09
C GLU A 19 -8.32 7.30 -2.66
N GLN A 20 -9.32 7.76 -1.92
CA GLN A 20 -9.63 7.38 -0.53
C GLN A 20 -10.65 6.23 -0.42
N ARG A 21 -11.05 5.60 -1.51
CA ARG A 21 -12.01 4.49 -1.54
C ARG A 21 -11.47 3.33 -2.38
N ALA A 22 -11.94 2.13 -2.13
CA ALA A 22 -11.60 0.96 -2.92
C ALA A 22 -12.86 0.31 -3.47
N CYS A 23 -12.73 -0.41 -4.59
CA CYS A 23 -13.86 -1.13 -5.16
C CYS A 23 -14.06 -2.45 -4.43
N ILE A 24 -15.03 -2.50 -3.53
CA ILE A 24 -15.33 -3.67 -2.67
C ILE A 24 -16.77 -4.08 -2.94
N ASP A 25 -16.97 -5.33 -3.36
CA ASP A 25 -18.29 -5.85 -3.74
C ASP A 25 -19.03 -4.97 -4.76
N LEU A 26 -18.25 -4.45 -5.73
CA LEU A 26 -18.74 -3.55 -6.78
C LEU A 26 -19.30 -2.21 -6.25
N GLN A 27 -18.84 -1.77 -5.08
CA GLN A 27 -19.15 -0.46 -4.51
C GLN A 27 -17.91 0.25 -4.00
N CYS A 28 -17.82 1.56 -4.24
CA CYS A 28 -16.73 2.38 -3.71
C CYS A 28 -16.89 2.60 -2.21
N GLN A 29 -16.22 1.77 -1.44
CA GLN A 29 -16.24 1.79 0.02
C GLN A 29 -14.84 2.05 0.58
N ASP A 30 -14.79 2.61 1.78
CA ASP A 30 -13.54 2.83 2.46
C ASP A 30 -12.96 1.47 2.92
N PRO A 31 -11.69 1.14 2.59
CA PRO A 31 -11.08 -0.13 2.95
C PRO A 31 -10.59 -0.17 4.42
N CYS A 32 -10.63 0.91 5.20
CA CYS A 32 -10.13 0.90 6.58
C CYS A 32 -10.92 0.07 7.61
N PRO A 33 -12.27 -0.02 7.60
CA PRO A 33 -13.01 -0.62 8.70
C PRO A 33 -12.66 -2.10 8.85
N GLY A 34 -12.07 -2.46 9.99
CA GLY A 34 -11.74 -3.84 10.35
C GLY A 34 -10.31 -4.29 10.01
N ILE A 35 -9.49 -3.45 9.36
CA ILE A 35 -8.11 -3.80 8.99
C ILE A 35 -7.10 -3.39 10.09
N CYS A 36 -7.22 -2.17 10.62
CA CYS A 36 -6.33 -1.68 11.67
C CYS A 36 -6.82 -2.08 13.06
N ARG A 37 -5.89 -2.34 13.98
CA ARG A 37 -6.21 -2.86 15.33
C ARG A 37 -5.53 -2.05 16.44
N GLY A 38 -6.24 -1.90 17.56
CA GLY A 38 -5.76 -1.12 18.71
C GLY A 38 -5.79 0.39 18.47
N ASP A 39 -4.86 1.13 19.08
CA ASP A 39 -4.71 2.58 18.92
C ASP A 39 -3.97 2.98 17.63
N ALA A 40 -4.45 2.45 16.51
CA ALA A 40 -3.99 2.80 15.17
C ALA A 40 -4.99 3.75 14.48
N THR A 41 -4.45 4.68 13.71
CA THR A 41 -5.17 5.47 12.69
C THR A 41 -5.12 4.72 11.36
N CYS A 42 -6.20 4.77 10.60
CA CYS A 42 -6.24 4.27 9.23
C CYS A 42 -6.39 5.43 8.25
N GLU A 43 -5.59 5.41 7.19
CA GLU A 43 -5.71 6.33 6.06
C GLU A 43 -5.72 5.53 4.76
N THR A 44 -6.67 5.81 3.88
CA THR A 44 -6.73 5.18 2.56
C THR A 44 -5.90 5.99 1.57
N HIS A 45 -4.90 5.36 0.97
CA HIS A 45 -4.05 5.94 -0.06
C HIS A 45 -4.02 5.02 -1.28
N ASN A 46 -4.37 5.56 -2.45
CA ASN A 46 -4.35 4.82 -3.71
C ASN A 46 -5.21 3.54 -3.63
N HIS A 47 -6.42 3.66 -3.05
CA HIS A 47 -7.35 2.55 -2.83
C HIS A 47 -6.83 1.45 -1.88
N VAL A 48 -5.75 1.71 -1.14
CA VAL A 48 -5.16 0.78 -0.16
C VAL A 48 -5.27 1.37 1.23
N ALA A 49 -5.75 0.57 2.18
CA ALA A 49 -5.78 0.94 3.59
C ALA A 49 -4.36 0.93 4.18
N TYR A 50 -3.92 2.06 4.71
CA TYR A 50 -2.66 2.23 5.40
C TYR A 50 -2.92 2.42 6.90
N CYS A 51 -2.41 1.51 7.71
CA CYS A 51 -2.53 1.59 9.16
C CYS A 51 -1.27 2.19 9.78
N SER A 52 -1.42 3.14 10.70
CA SER A 52 -0.31 3.76 11.44
C SER A 52 -0.67 3.93 12.91
N CYS A 53 0.27 3.71 13.83
CA CYS A 53 -0.01 3.90 15.26
C CYS A 53 -0.19 5.39 15.61
N LYS A 54 -1.14 5.70 16.50
CA LYS A 54 -1.34 7.07 16.99
C LYS A 54 -0.07 7.61 17.65
N PRO A 55 0.13 8.93 17.67
CA PRO A 55 1.29 9.53 18.33
C PRO A 55 1.32 9.18 19.82
N GLY A 56 2.41 8.53 20.26
CA GLY A 56 2.56 7.98 21.62
C GLY A 56 2.33 6.47 21.72
N PHE A 57 1.99 5.80 20.61
CA PHE A 57 1.86 4.36 20.53
C PHE A 57 2.83 3.80 19.48
N SER A 58 3.32 2.59 19.70
CA SER A 58 4.23 1.88 18.78
C SER A 58 3.92 0.39 18.76
N GLY A 59 4.25 -0.26 17.66
CA GLY A 59 3.93 -1.66 17.41
C GLY A 59 3.55 -1.90 15.96
N ILE A 60 2.92 -3.06 15.72
CA ILE A 60 2.42 -3.43 14.39
C ILE A 60 0.96 -2.99 14.32
N PRO A 61 0.59 -2.01 13.48
CA PRO A 61 -0.74 -1.40 13.50
C PRO A 61 -1.87 -2.34 13.03
N PHE A 62 -1.53 -3.44 12.35
CA PHE A 62 -2.46 -4.52 12.00
C PHE A 62 -2.71 -5.49 13.17
N THR A 63 -1.74 -5.63 14.08
CA THR A 63 -1.80 -6.57 15.21
C THR A 63 -2.27 -5.88 16.49
N GLY A 64 -1.84 -4.63 16.69
CA GLY A 64 -2.10 -3.82 17.87
C GLY A 64 -0.94 -2.87 18.15
N CYS A 65 -1.27 -1.61 18.38
CA CYS A 65 -0.32 -0.64 18.91
C CYS A 65 -0.29 -0.70 20.43
N SER A 66 0.92 -0.62 21.02
CA SER A 66 1.13 -0.54 22.47
C SER A 66 1.53 0.89 22.85
N ASP A 67 1.03 1.37 23.99
CA ASP A 67 1.45 2.66 24.56
C ASP A 67 2.96 2.64 24.80
N THR A 68 3.67 3.63 24.29
CA THR A 68 5.14 3.69 24.46
C THR A 68 5.55 4.28 25.81
N GLY A 69 4.62 4.52 26.74
CA GLY A 69 4.91 5.18 28.01
C GLY A 69 5.30 6.65 27.87
N VAL A 70 5.32 7.19 26.64
CA VAL A 70 5.49 8.62 26.38
C VAL A 70 4.12 9.28 26.39
N SER A 71 3.41 9.08 27.49
CA SER A 71 2.42 10.05 27.93
C SER A 71 3.13 11.40 27.97
N LYS A 72 2.55 12.41 27.34
CA LYS A 72 3.06 13.80 27.33
C LYS A 72 3.26 14.31 28.77
N SER A 73 4.37 13.97 29.42
CA SER A 73 4.80 14.55 30.67
C SER A 73 5.90 15.56 30.34
N SER A 74 5.50 16.83 30.32
CA SER A 74 6.37 18.02 30.21
C SER A 74 7.29 18.11 28.99
N PHE A 75 6.75 18.69 27.92
CA PHE A 75 7.55 19.51 27.02
C PHE A 75 7.42 20.99 27.43
N GLU A 76 7.98 21.35 28.58
CA GLU A 76 8.61 22.67 28.68
C GLU A 76 9.93 22.53 27.94
N ARG A 77 9.98 23.00 26.70
CA ARG A 77 11.19 22.98 25.88
C ARG A 77 12.05 24.18 26.27
N PRO A 78 13.16 24.03 27.02
CA PRO A 78 14.17 25.08 27.01
C PRO A 78 14.68 25.17 25.56
N SER A 79 14.30 26.25 24.89
CA SER A 79 14.51 26.51 23.47
C SER A 79 15.96 26.89 23.17
N SER A 80 16.93 26.08 23.60
CA SER A 80 18.36 26.49 23.61
C SER A 80 19.35 25.43 23.14
N LEU A 81 18.91 24.26 22.65
CA LEU A 81 19.81 23.32 21.99
C LEU A 81 19.79 23.60 20.47
N PRO A 82 20.93 23.90 19.83
CA PRO A 82 20.98 23.94 18.38
C PRO A 82 20.60 22.56 17.84
N LEU A 83 19.52 22.51 17.06
CA LEU A 83 19.08 21.31 16.35
C LEU A 83 20.10 20.97 15.28
N GLU A 84 21.17 20.26 15.63
CA GLU A 84 21.91 19.47 14.64
C GLU A 84 20.94 18.40 14.14
N LEU A 85 20.39 18.61 12.95
CA LEU A 85 19.60 17.58 12.30
C LEU A 85 20.52 16.39 12.02
N PRO A 86 20.11 15.15 12.37
CA PRO A 86 20.87 13.98 11.96
C PRO A 86 20.98 13.94 10.44
N PRO A 87 22.09 13.41 9.88
CA PRO A 87 22.25 13.29 8.44
C PRO A 87 21.07 12.50 7.85
N PRO A 88 20.62 12.86 6.64
CA PRO A 88 19.54 12.12 5.99
C PRO A 88 19.94 10.64 5.86
N PRO A 89 18.99 9.70 6.02
CA PRO A 89 19.27 8.29 5.80
C PRO A 89 19.79 8.08 4.36
N PRO A 90 20.68 7.11 4.14
CA PRO A 90 21.14 6.78 2.80
C PRO A 90 19.94 6.41 1.91
N PRO A 91 20.00 6.73 0.60
CA PRO A 91 18.95 6.32 -0.31
C PRO A 91 18.78 4.79 -0.30
N PRO A 92 17.56 4.27 -0.46
CA PRO A 92 17.33 2.84 -0.56
C PRO A 92 18.11 2.26 -1.75
N PRO A 93 18.54 0.98 -1.67
CA PRO A 93 19.20 0.32 -2.78
C PRO A 93 18.26 0.27 -4.00
N PRO A 94 18.81 0.32 -5.24
CA PRO A 94 18.00 0.16 -6.43
C PRO A 94 17.29 -1.20 -6.40
N PRO A 95 16.07 -1.30 -6.97
CA PRO A 95 15.38 -2.58 -7.09
C PRO A 95 16.24 -3.58 -7.86
N PRO A 96 16.13 -4.89 -7.56
CA PRO A 96 16.82 -5.91 -8.33
C PRO A 96 16.37 -5.83 -9.79
N THR A 97 17.31 -5.97 -10.72
CA THR A 97 16.99 -6.06 -12.15
C THR A 97 16.09 -7.27 -12.41
N PRO A 98 15.05 -7.15 -13.26
CA PRO A 98 14.21 -8.28 -13.62
C PRO A 98 15.05 -9.40 -14.27
N PRO A 99 14.68 -10.68 -14.09
CA PRO A 99 15.34 -11.77 -14.77
C PRO A 99 15.22 -11.60 -16.30
N PRO A 100 16.23 -12.05 -17.07
CA PRO A 100 16.14 -12.02 -18.53
C PRO A 100 14.94 -12.86 -18.99
N PRO A 101 14.31 -12.49 -20.13
CA PRO A 101 13.22 -13.28 -20.70
C PRO A 101 13.71 -14.69 -21.05
N PRO A 102 12.82 -15.71 -21.01
CA PRO A 102 13.18 -17.05 -21.43
C PRO A 102 13.59 -17.06 -22.91
N PRO A 103 14.48 -17.97 -23.32
CA PRO A 103 14.85 -18.12 -24.72
C PRO A 103 13.63 -18.51 -25.57
N PRO A 104 13.59 -18.11 -26.85
CA PRO A 104 12.51 -18.51 -27.75
C PRO A 104 12.47 -20.04 -27.90
N PRO A 105 11.28 -20.62 -28.17
CA PRO A 105 11.15 -22.04 -28.44
C PRO A 105 11.95 -22.43 -29.70
N PRO A 106 12.45 -23.68 -29.76
CA PRO A 106 13.14 -24.17 -30.95
C PRO A 106 12.19 -24.18 -32.17
N PRO A 107 12.71 -24.00 -33.38
CA PRO A 107 11.91 -24.08 -34.60
C PRO A 107 11.29 -25.47 -34.74
N PRO A 108 10.10 -25.57 -35.39
CA PRO A 108 9.48 -26.86 -35.66
C PRO A 108 10.37 -27.73 -36.56
N PRO A 109 10.31 -29.06 -36.44
CA PRO A 109 11.03 -29.96 -37.32
C PRO A 109 10.61 -29.77 -38.78
N PRO A 110 11.51 -30.02 -39.75
CA PRO A 110 11.16 -29.95 -41.17
C PRO A 110 10.06 -30.98 -41.50
N PRO A 111 9.20 -30.69 -42.49
CA PRO A 111 8.20 -31.65 -42.95
C PRO A 111 8.88 -32.92 -43.51
N PRO A 112 8.22 -34.09 -43.38
CA PRO A 112 8.73 -35.33 -43.97
C PRO A 112 8.81 -35.20 -45.51
N PRO A 113 9.77 -35.89 -46.16
CA PRO A 113 9.86 -35.91 -47.61
C PRO A 113 8.60 -36.57 -48.23
N PRO A 114 8.18 -36.13 -49.43
CA PRO A 114 7.05 -36.76 -50.15
C PRO A 114 7.41 -38.21 -50.55
N PRO A 115 6.38 -39.08 -50.71
CA PRO A 115 6.56 -40.49 -51.09
C PRO A 115 7.09 -40.67 -52.52
#